data_AF-A0A661WQH0-F1
#
_entry.id   AF-A0A661WQH0-F1
#
_cell.length_a   1.000
_cell.length_b   1.000
_cell.length_c   1.000
_cell.angle_alpha   90.00
_cell.angle_beta   90.00
_cell.angle_gamma   90.00
#
_symmetry.space_group_name_H-M   'P 1'
#
loop_
_entity.id
_entity.type
_entity.pdbx_description
1 polymer ?
#
loop_
_entity_poly.entity_id
_entity_poly.type
_entity_poly.pdbx_seq_one_letter_code
_entity_poly.pdbx_strand_id
1 'polypeptide(L)'
;MIPESLIMSMLPPVEFGQYLSVGTSKRTHSPAIYFDIKDDFENEYFDLINAAEQCVPHSDGMVKHSIYVSIYRVLEHISVEMINNLYVTT
;
A
#
# COMPACT_ATOMS: atom_id res chain seq x y z
N MET A 1 -14.33 -12.46 -5.44
CA MET A 1 -13.01 -12.41 -4.76
C MET A 1 -12.69 -10.94 -4.56
N ILE A 2 -12.44 -10.51 -3.32
CA ILE A 2 -11.99 -9.14 -3.05
C ILE A 2 -10.50 -9.12 -3.41
N PRO A 3 -10.06 -8.29 -4.37
CA PRO A 3 -8.64 -8.19 -4.66
C PRO A 3 -7.91 -7.65 -3.44
N GLU A 4 -6.79 -8.28 -3.09
CA GLU A 4 -5.89 -7.84 -2.01
C GLU A 4 -4.52 -7.49 -2.59
N SER A 5 -3.81 -6.58 -1.92
CA SER A 5 -2.46 -6.20 -2.30
C SER A 5 -1.73 -5.61 -1.11
N LEU A 6 -0.44 -5.93 -0.98
CA LEU A 6 0.48 -5.22 -0.11
C LEU A 6 1.17 -4.15 -0.94
N ILE A 7 1.02 -2.89 -0.52
CA ILE A 7 1.53 -1.73 -1.23
C ILE A 7 2.43 -0.96 -0.26
N MET A 8 3.63 -0.60 -0.73
CA MET A 8 4.50 0.33 -0.05
C MET A 8 4.30 1.73 -0.65
N SER A 9 4.16 2.75 0.19
CA SER A 9 3.91 4.13 -0.23
C SER A 9 4.72 5.10 0.63
N MET A 10 5.19 6.19 0.02
CA MET A 10 5.74 7.32 0.75
C MET A 10 4.67 8.33 1.17
N LEU A 11 3.42 8.14 0.74
CA LEU A 11 2.31 9.01 1.13
C LEU A 11 1.81 8.64 2.52
N PRO A 12 1.46 9.62 3.37
CA PRO A 12 0.69 9.37 4.57
C PRO A 12 -0.62 8.64 4.24
N PRO A 13 -1.17 7.82 5.16
CA PRO A 13 -2.35 7.01 4.89
C PRO A 13 -3.52 7.79 4.29
N VAL A 14 -3.84 8.97 4.82
CA VAL A 14 -4.93 9.82 4.30
C VAL A 14 -4.72 10.22 2.83
N GLU A 15 -3.51 10.66 2.48
CA GLU A 15 -3.16 11.05 1.11
C GLU A 15 -3.11 9.83 0.18
N PHE A 16 -2.62 8.69 0.68
CA PHE A 16 -2.66 7.43 -0.05
C PHE A 16 -4.09 7.00 -0.36
N GLY A 17 -5.01 7.15 0.58
CA GLY A 17 -6.43 6.88 0.38
C GLY A 17 -7.02 7.72 -0.76
N GLN A 18 -6.71 9.02 -0.80
CA GLN A 18 -7.15 9.91 -1.88
C GLN A 18 -6.56 9.46 -3.23
N TYR A 19 -5.27 9.16 -3.26
CA TYR A 19 -4.61 8.62 -4.46
C TYR A 19 -5.27 7.32 -4.94
N LEU A 20 -5.61 6.41 -4.02
CA LEU A 20 -6.22 5.13 -4.31
C LEU A 20 -7.68 5.25 -4.80
N SER A 21 -8.49 6.11 -4.18
CA SER A 21 -9.92 6.26 -4.52
C SER A 21 -10.16 7.10 -5.77
N VAL A 22 -9.29 8.08 -6.04
CA VAL A 22 -9.33 8.88 -7.27
C VAL A 22 -8.98 8.04 -8.49
N GLY A 23 -8.05 7.10 -8.34
CA GLY A 23 -7.55 6.27 -9.43
C GLY A 23 -6.79 7.07 -10.49
N THR A 24 -6.43 6.39 -11.58
CA THR A 24 -5.92 7.06 -12.79
C THR A 24 -7.09 7.37 -13.72
N SER A 25 -6.92 8.21 -14.76
CA SER A 25 -8.01 8.55 -15.69
C SER A 25 -8.70 7.36 -16.38
N LYS A 26 -8.13 6.15 -16.24
CA LYS A 26 -8.63 4.87 -16.77
C LYS A 26 -9.47 4.05 -15.79
N ARG A 27 -9.64 4.46 -14.52
CA ARG A 27 -10.46 3.73 -13.52
C ARG A 27 -11.52 4.65 -12.91
N THR A 28 -12.67 4.07 -12.61
CA THR A 28 -13.80 4.73 -11.94
C THR A 28 -13.44 5.04 -10.49
N HIS A 29 -13.69 6.28 -10.05
CA HIS A 29 -13.64 6.67 -8.65
C HIS A 29 -14.43 5.68 -7.80
N SER A 30 -13.77 5.04 -6.84
CA SER A 30 -14.37 3.95 -6.05
C SER A 30 -13.96 4.09 -4.59
N PRO A 31 -14.86 3.82 -3.63
CA PRO A 31 -14.49 3.75 -2.23
C PRO A 31 -13.36 2.74 -2.02
N ALA A 32 -12.39 3.10 -1.18
CA ALA A 32 -11.27 2.23 -0.83
C ALA A 32 -11.27 1.94 0.68
N ILE A 33 -11.01 0.67 1.02
CA ILE A 33 -10.80 0.19 2.38
C ILE A 33 -9.41 -0.44 2.41
N TYR A 34 -8.57 -0.01 3.34
CA TYR A 34 -7.21 -0.52 3.50
C TYR A 34 -6.72 -0.37 4.94
N PHE A 35 -5.62 -1.04 5.25
CA PHE A 35 -4.96 -1.00 6.55
C PHE A 35 -3.57 -0.39 6.40
N ASP A 36 -3.12 0.40 7.37
CA ASP A 36 -1.68 0.61 7.56
C ASP A 36 -1.09 -0.54 8.37
N ILE A 37 0.13 -0.89 8.02
CA ILE A 37 0.92 -1.94 8.67
C ILE A 37 2.01 -1.23 9.47
N LYS A 38 2.34 -1.78 10.64
CA LYS A 38 3.40 -1.23 11.50
C LYS A 38 4.76 -1.21 10.79
N ASP A 39 5.59 -0.22 11.12
CA ASP A 39 6.89 0.00 10.50
C ASP A 39 7.91 -1.12 10.77
N ASP A 40 7.71 -1.91 11.83
CA ASP A 40 8.54 -3.06 12.20
C ASP A 40 8.07 -4.38 11.55
N PHE A 41 7.18 -4.30 10.55
CA PHE A 41 6.70 -5.48 9.84
C PHE A 41 7.79 -6.10 8.97
N GLU A 42 8.13 -7.35 9.30
CA GLU A 42 9.04 -8.19 8.54
C GLU A 42 8.36 -9.53 8.22
N ASN A 43 8.61 -10.05 7.01
CA ASN A 43 8.07 -11.34 6.60
C ASN A 43 8.90 -11.93 5.46
N GLU A 44 9.27 -13.22 5.58
CA GLU A 44 10.08 -13.92 4.56
C GLU A 44 9.34 -14.14 3.23
N TYR A 45 8.00 -14.05 3.21
CA TYR A 45 7.20 -14.21 2.00
C TYR A 45 7.25 -12.97 1.09
N PHE A 46 7.50 -11.79 1.65
CA PHE A 46 7.49 -10.53 0.91
C PHE A 46 8.92 -10.01 0.71
N ASP A 47 9.27 -9.61 -0.51
CA ASP A 47 10.55 -8.93 -0.79
C ASP A 47 10.49 -7.44 -0.40
N LEU A 48 10.42 -7.20 0.90
CA LEU A 48 10.29 -5.86 1.48
C LEU A 48 11.55 -5.02 1.26
N ILE A 49 12.73 -5.65 1.20
CA ILE A 49 14.00 -4.97 0.95
C ILE A 49 13.99 -4.36 -0.45
N ASN A 50 13.69 -5.17 -1.47
CA ASN A 50 13.64 -4.67 -2.84
C ASN A 50 12.53 -3.63 -3.03
N ALA A 51 11.38 -3.80 -2.38
CA ALA A 51 10.31 -2.81 -2.38
C ALA A 51 10.78 -1.47 -1.77
N ALA A 52 11.52 -1.50 -0.65
CA ALA A 52 12.06 -0.30 -0.01
C ALA A 52 13.09 0.42 -0.88
N GLU A 53 13.98 -0.32 -1.56
CA GLU A 53 14.95 0.24 -2.52
C GLU A 53 14.25 0.93 -3.71
N GLN A 54 13.09 0.43 -4.13
CA GLN A 54 12.30 1.02 -5.21
C GLN A 54 11.37 2.14 -4.72
N CYS A 55 10.95 2.13 -3.46
CA CYS A 55 10.04 3.11 -2.87
C CYS A 55 10.79 4.37 -2.42
N VAL A 56 11.54 4.94 -3.36
CA VAL A 56 12.31 6.18 -3.20
C VAL A 56 11.72 7.30 -4.07
N PRO A 57 11.98 8.58 -3.75
CA PRO A 57 11.56 9.69 -4.59
C PRO A 57 12.01 9.53 -6.04
N HIS A 58 11.18 10.01 -6.96
CA HIS A 58 11.53 10.13 -8.36
C HIS A 58 12.68 11.13 -8.56
N SER A 59 13.34 11.07 -9.72
CA SER A 59 14.45 11.97 -10.06
C SER A 59 14.07 13.46 -10.07
N ASP A 60 12.79 13.76 -10.21
CA ASP A 60 12.21 15.12 -10.17
C ASP A 60 11.86 15.58 -8.74
N GLY A 61 12.13 14.75 -7.72
CA GLY A 61 11.84 15.06 -6.32
C GLY A 61 10.42 14.70 -5.86
N MET A 62 9.55 14.24 -6.76
CA MET A 62 8.21 13.77 -6.37
C MET A 62 8.31 12.47 -5.57
N VAL A 63 7.53 12.37 -4.49
CA VAL A 63 7.50 11.17 -3.65
C VAL A 63 6.90 9.97 -4.39
N LYS A 64 7.29 8.75 -4.01
CA LYS A 64 6.70 7.54 -4.60
C LYS A 64 5.31 7.28 -4.01
N HIS A 65 4.28 7.31 -4.85
CA HIS A 65 2.91 7.11 -4.39
C HIS A 65 2.58 5.64 -4.08
N SER A 66 3.13 4.68 -4.84
CA SER A 66 2.85 3.26 -4.61
C SER A 66 3.83 2.35 -5.33
N ILE A 67 4.29 1.30 -4.63
CA ILE A 67 4.94 0.11 -5.19
C ILE A 67 4.14 -1.11 -4.71
N TYR A 68 3.74 -1.98 -5.64
CA TYR A 68 3.12 -3.25 -5.30
C TYR A 68 4.18 -4.24 -4.84
N VAL A 69 4.11 -4.65 -3.58
CA VAL A 69 4.99 -5.68 -3.01
C VAL A 69 4.45 -7.06 -3.36
N SER A 70 3.14 -7.26 -3.20
CA SER A 70 2.44 -8.49 -3.60
C SER A 70 0.97 -8.20 -3.89
N ILE A 71 0.37 -9.06 -4.71
CA ILE A 71 -1.05 -9.03 -5.10
C ILE A 71 -1.74 -10.38 -4.87
N TYR A 72 -1.08 -11.29 -4.15
CA TYR A 72 -1.56 -12.66 -3.95
C TYR A 72 -1.27 -13.16 -2.53
N ARG A 73 -2.29 -13.75 -1.88
CA ARG A 73 -2.27 -14.33 -0.52
C ARG A 73 -1.71 -13.39 0.54
N VAL A 74 -1.90 -12.09 0.37
CA VAL A 74 -1.30 -11.06 1.22
C VAL A 74 -1.78 -11.19 2.66
N LEU A 75 -3.10 -11.28 2.87
CA LEU A 75 -3.65 -11.36 4.23
C LEU A 75 -3.33 -12.67 4.94
N GLU A 76 -2.94 -13.72 4.22
CA GLU A 76 -2.50 -14.98 4.82
C GLU A 76 -1.11 -14.88 5.46
N HIS A 77 -0.31 -13.89 5.03
CA HIS A 77 1.04 -13.65 5.51
C HIS A 77 1.16 -12.41 6.41
N ILE A 78 0.04 -11.79 6.82
CA ILE A 78 0.03 -10.65 7.74
C ILE A 78 -0.64 -11.06 9.06
N SER A 79 0.12 -11.02 10.16
CA SER A 79 -0.43 -11.19 11.50
C SER A 79 -1.34 -10.01 11.86
N VAL A 80 -2.48 -10.27 12.52
CA VAL A 80 -3.43 -9.23 12.95
C VAL A 80 -2.76 -8.21 13.86
N GLU A 81 -1.75 -8.61 14.64
CA GLU A 81 -1.01 -7.70 15.53
C GLU A 81 -0.15 -6.67 14.78
N MET A 82 0.11 -6.88 13.49
CA MET A 82 0.87 -5.96 12.64
C MET A 82 -0.01 -4.92 11.94
N ILE A 83 -1.33 -5.11 11.99
CA ILE A 83 -2.30 -4.12 11.51
C ILE A 83 -2.43 -3.01 12.54
N ASN A 84 -2.40 -1.76 12.10
CA ASN A 84 -2.53 -0.60 12.97
C ASN A 84 -3.97 -0.04 12.92
N ASN A 85 -4.26 0.81 11.93
CA ASN A 85 -5.55 1.44 11.69
C ASN A 85 -6.21 0.90 10.41
N LEU A 86 -7.54 0.91 10.41
CA LEU A 86 -8.35 0.73 9.21
C LEU A 86 -8.75 2.10 8.68
N TYR A 87 -8.59 2.30 7.37
CA TYR A 87 -9.02 3.50 6.66
C TYR A 87 -10.15 3.18 5.70
N VAL A 88 -11.12 4.10 5.60
CA VAL A 88 -12.19 4.09 4.60
C VAL A 88 -12.24 5.46 3.96
N THR A 89 -12.17 5.51 2.63
CA THR A 89 -12.14 6.76 1.86
C THR A 89 -13.03 6.63 0.62
N THR A 90 -13.49 7.77 0.09
CA THR A 90 -14.31 7.89 -1.13
C THR A 90 -13.71 8.91 -2.05
#